data_AF-A0A496R3C8-F1
#
_entry.id   AF-A0A496R3C8-F1
#
_cell.length_a   1.000
_cell.length_b   1.000
_cell.length_c   1.000
_cell.angle_alpha   90.00
_cell.angle_beta   90.00
_cell.angle_gamma   90.00
#
_symmetry.space_group_name_H-M   'P 1'
#
loop_
_entity.id
_entity.type
_entity.pdbx_description
1 polymer ?
#
loop_
_entity_poly.entity_id
_entity_poly.type
_entity_poly.pdbx_seq_one_letter_code
_entity_poly.pdbx_strand_id
1 'polypeptide(L)'
;MAAPMPFLFEKIDDWAALLLPQDLLSEESIITDIQKAILPEDTHDVEIIGWLYQYYISEKKDEVFAALKKNKKITPENIPAATQLFTPEWIVRYMVENSLGRLWLNNNPASHLRSQMRYFVETDPEQDILKVSSPEEIKLIDPCCGSGHILVYAFDLLFSIYEEEGFSPREIPRLILKNNLYGIDIDNRAASLAAFALTMKALEKDRGILEAGILPNVISLQNVEVDSTGLKVSAELSASFAYLKDAKNLGSLIPVSQNILPEIQALKEEFRAAPSSDLNTQEKQDTLSLALTQLEYLSPRYHCVVTNPPYMGGKGMNPSLGSFVKKQYPDSKSDLFAVFMEKGLELSVRTGYLGMINQQSWMFLSSYEKLRNKI
;
A
#
# COMPACT_ATOMS: atom_id res chain seq x y z
N MET A 1 5.43 -28.09 -0.96
CA MET A 1 5.63 -26.95 -0.03
C MET A 1 5.47 -25.68 -0.83
N ALA A 2 4.77 -24.66 -0.31
CA ALA A 2 4.73 -23.35 -0.94
C ALA A 2 6.15 -22.77 -0.99
N ALA A 3 6.51 -22.08 -2.07
CA ALA A 3 7.82 -21.44 -2.17
C ALA A 3 7.91 -20.30 -1.14
N PRO A 4 9.05 -20.13 -0.44
CA PRO A 4 9.25 -18.97 0.42
C PRO A 4 9.26 -17.70 -0.44
N MET A 5 8.51 -16.67 -0.02
CA MET A 5 8.39 -15.39 -0.73
C MET A 5 7.99 -15.51 -2.21
N PRO A 6 6.82 -16.08 -2.53
CA PRO A 6 6.38 -16.32 -3.91
C PRO A 6 6.09 -15.02 -4.69
N PHE A 7 6.06 -13.87 -4.01
CA PHE A 7 5.85 -12.55 -4.59
C PHE A 7 7.14 -11.89 -5.11
N LEU A 8 8.33 -12.39 -4.72
CA LEU A 8 9.59 -11.68 -4.97
C LEU A 8 10.16 -11.92 -6.38
N PHE A 9 10.06 -13.17 -6.85
CA PHE A 9 10.59 -13.59 -8.13
C PHE A 9 9.46 -14.11 -9.00
N GLU A 10 9.41 -13.60 -10.23
CA GLU A 10 8.51 -14.13 -11.25
C GLU A 10 8.89 -15.57 -11.57
N LYS A 11 7.90 -16.36 -11.98
CA LYS A 11 8.19 -17.68 -12.53
C LYS A 11 8.98 -17.48 -13.83
N ILE A 12 9.99 -18.32 -14.02
CA ILE A 12 10.81 -18.29 -15.23
C ILE A 12 9.93 -18.80 -16.37
N ASP A 13 9.34 -17.88 -17.11
CA ASP A 13 8.47 -18.18 -18.25
C ASP A 13 9.27 -18.39 -19.55
N ASP A 14 10.56 -18.00 -19.58
CA ASP A 14 11.44 -18.12 -20.74
C ASP A 14 12.92 -18.37 -20.36
N TRP A 15 13.66 -19.08 -21.21
CA TRP A 15 15.09 -19.38 -21.02
C TRP A 15 15.95 -18.11 -21.03
N ALA A 16 15.49 -17.03 -21.67
CA ALA A 16 16.16 -15.74 -21.65
C ALA A 16 16.29 -15.16 -20.23
N ALA A 17 15.35 -15.47 -19.32
CA ALA A 17 15.42 -15.05 -17.92
C ALA A 17 16.48 -15.80 -17.09
N LEU A 18 17.11 -16.85 -17.64
CA LEU A 18 18.25 -17.55 -17.05
C LEU A 18 19.60 -16.94 -17.47
N LEU A 19 19.61 -16.00 -18.42
CA LEU A 19 20.83 -15.34 -18.87
C LEU A 19 21.29 -14.34 -17.81
N LEU A 20 22.40 -14.67 -17.16
CA LEU A 20 23.11 -13.73 -16.31
C LEU A 20 23.76 -12.63 -17.19
N PRO A 21 23.70 -11.34 -16.78
CA PRO A 21 24.45 -10.28 -17.43
C PRO A 21 25.94 -10.65 -17.53
N GLN A 22 26.51 -10.52 -18.72
CA GLN A 22 27.90 -10.97 -18.99
C GLN A 22 28.95 -10.18 -18.20
N ASP A 23 28.59 -8.99 -17.73
CA ASP A 23 29.43 -7.99 -17.09
C ASP A 23 29.38 -8.05 -15.56
N LEU A 24 28.64 -8.96 -14.94
CA LEU A 24 28.47 -9.09 -13.48
C LEU A 24 29.77 -9.10 -12.65
N LEU A 25 30.88 -9.54 -13.23
CA LEU A 25 32.19 -9.61 -12.57
C LEU A 25 33.13 -8.44 -12.91
N SER A 26 32.68 -7.49 -13.74
CA SER A 26 33.48 -6.35 -14.15
C SER A 26 33.44 -5.20 -13.13
N GLU A 27 34.43 -4.31 -13.19
CA GLU A 27 34.47 -3.12 -12.32
C GLU A 27 33.37 -2.09 -12.65
N GLU A 28 32.76 -2.21 -13.83
CA GLU A 28 31.61 -1.41 -14.29
C GLU A 28 30.28 -2.17 -14.14
N SER A 29 30.28 -3.31 -13.44
CA SER A 29 29.07 -4.09 -13.23
C SER A 29 28.09 -3.39 -12.29
N ILE A 30 26.81 -3.72 -12.46
CA ILE A 30 25.75 -3.29 -11.52
C ILE A 30 26.03 -3.73 -10.07
N ILE A 31 26.71 -4.87 -9.84
CA ILE A 31 27.10 -5.30 -8.49
C ILE A 31 28.12 -4.32 -7.90
N THR A 32 29.10 -3.92 -8.69
CA THR A 32 30.14 -2.99 -8.26
C THR A 32 29.54 -1.61 -7.97
N ASP A 33 28.59 -1.15 -8.77
CA ASP A 33 27.87 0.10 -8.54
C ASP A 33 27.03 0.05 -7.27
N ILE A 34 26.32 -1.06 -7.03
CA ILE A 34 25.57 -1.29 -5.79
C ILE A 34 26.51 -1.28 -4.57
N GLN A 35 27.65 -1.95 -4.64
CA GLN A 35 28.63 -1.98 -3.54
C GLN A 35 29.24 -0.60 -3.26
N LYS A 36 29.45 0.23 -4.29
CA LYS A 36 29.92 1.62 -4.12
C LYS A 36 28.84 2.53 -3.56
N ALA A 37 27.58 2.28 -3.90
CA ALA A 37 26.44 3.09 -3.47
C ALA A 37 25.99 2.81 -2.03
N ILE A 38 26.20 1.58 -1.54
CA ILE A 38 25.85 1.17 -0.17
C ILE A 38 27.03 1.39 0.76
N LEU A 39 26.84 2.20 1.81
CA LEU A 39 27.81 2.31 2.88
C LEU A 39 27.69 1.11 3.85
N PRO A 40 28.80 0.60 4.43
CA PRO A 40 28.77 -0.53 5.37
C PRO A 40 27.85 -0.33 6.58
N GLU A 41 27.68 0.90 7.03
CA GLU A 41 26.76 1.28 8.09
C GLU A 41 25.28 1.04 7.72
N ASP A 42 24.92 1.19 6.45
CA ASP A 42 23.54 1.10 5.96
C ASP A 42 23.08 -0.36 5.74
N THR A 43 24.00 -1.33 5.71
CA THR A 43 23.69 -2.74 5.39
C THR A 43 22.82 -3.45 6.42
N HIS A 44 22.61 -2.84 7.58
CA HIS A 44 21.84 -3.42 8.69
C HIS A 44 20.34 -3.07 8.61
N ASP A 45 19.97 -2.10 7.79
CA ASP A 45 18.58 -1.67 7.65
C ASP A 45 17.91 -2.35 6.45
N VAL A 46 16.76 -2.97 6.70
CA VAL A 46 15.92 -3.59 5.67
C VAL A 46 15.44 -2.56 4.64
N GLU A 47 15.36 -1.29 5.05
CA GLU A 47 14.99 -0.17 4.17
C GLU A 47 15.95 0.00 3.00
N ILE A 48 17.21 -0.46 3.09
CA ILE A 48 18.25 -0.30 2.06
C ILE A 48 17.82 -0.78 0.67
N ILE A 49 16.98 -1.81 0.60
CA ILE A 49 16.48 -2.33 -0.67
C ILE A 49 15.52 -1.34 -1.34
N GLY A 50 14.77 -0.58 -0.53
CA GLY A 50 13.97 0.53 -1.01
C GLY A 50 14.83 1.66 -1.60
N TRP A 51 16.02 1.90 -1.05
CA TRP A 51 16.98 2.87 -1.60
C TRP A 51 17.59 2.39 -2.92
N LEU A 52 17.96 1.12 -3.00
CA LEU A 52 18.47 0.52 -4.24
C LEU A 52 17.47 0.61 -5.39
N TYR A 53 16.19 0.35 -5.09
CA TYR A 53 15.15 0.47 -6.11
C TYR A 53 14.98 1.91 -6.61
N GLN A 54 15.09 2.89 -5.72
CA GLN A 54 15.04 4.30 -6.10
C GLN A 54 16.23 4.71 -6.97
N TYR A 55 17.43 4.25 -6.61
CA TYR A 55 18.61 4.47 -7.43
C TYR A 55 18.41 3.91 -8.84
N TYR A 56 17.91 2.66 -8.93
CA TYR A 56 17.63 2.00 -10.20
C TYR A 56 16.60 2.74 -11.07
N ILE A 57 15.54 3.32 -10.50
CA ILE A 57 14.48 4.02 -11.27
C ILE A 57 14.78 5.51 -11.51
N SER A 58 15.88 6.04 -10.97
CA SER A 58 16.20 7.47 -11.01
C SER A 58 16.35 8.03 -12.43
N GLU A 59 17.01 7.29 -13.33
CA GLU A 59 17.17 7.69 -14.74
C GLU A 59 15.81 7.78 -15.45
N LYS A 60 14.97 6.75 -15.29
CA LYS A 60 13.62 6.72 -15.87
C LYS A 60 12.76 7.87 -15.33
N LYS A 61 12.91 8.21 -14.05
CA LYS A 61 12.24 9.36 -13.44
C LYS A 61 12.65 10.66 -14.14
N ASP A 62 13.94 10.89 -14.35
CA ASP A 62 14.45 12.10 -15.01
C ASP A 62 13.94 12.22 -16.47
N GLU A 63 13.87 11.11 -17.20
CA GLU A 63 13.27 11.06 -18.55
C GLU A 63 11.80 11.49 -18.55
N VAL A 64 11.02 10.97 -17.60
CA VAL A 64 9.59 11.30 -17.46
C VAL A 64 9.41 12.78 -17.09
N PHE A 65 10.23 13.32 -16.19
CA PHE A 65 10.20 14.75 -15.86
C PHE A 65 10.62 15.64 -17.04
N ALA A 66 11.59 15.22 -17.85
CA ALA A 66 11.97 15.92 -19.07
C ALA A 66 10.84 15.91 -20.11
N ALA A 67 10.09 14.81 -20.22
CA ALA A 67 8.91 14.71 -21.07
C ALA A 67 7.75 15.62 -20.60
N LEU A 68 7.52 15.68 -19.28
CA LEU A 68 6.54 16.59 -18.65
C LEU A 68 6.83 18.06 -18.96
N LYS A 69 8.10 18.49 -18.87
CA LYS A 69 8.52 19.85 -19.24
C LYS A 69 8.22 20.19 -20.71
N LYS A 70 8.14 19.17 -21.57
CA LYS A 70 7.74 19.27 -22.99
C LYS A 70 6.22 19.14 -23.20
N ASN A 71 5.40 19.27 -22.14
CA ASN A 71 3.95 19.12 -22.14
C ASN A 71 3.42 17.74 -22.59
N LYS A 72 4.25 16.68 -22.51
CA LYS A 72 3.76 15.32 -22.71
C LYS A 72 3.08 14.82 -21.43
N LYS A 73 1.89 14.23 -21.57
CA LYS A 73 1.14 13.62 -20.47
C LYS A 73 1.81 12.32 -20.02
N ILE A 74 1.65 11.98 -18.74
CA ILE A 74 2.21 10.76 -18.16
C ILE A 74 1.34 9.57 -18.58
N THR A 75 1.94 8.58 -19.23
CA THR A 75 1.28 7.31 -19.58
C THR A 75 1.18 6.41 -18.34
N PRO A 76 0.24 5.46 -18.28
CA PRO A 76 0.07 4.59 -17.10
C PRO A 76 1.36 3.90 -16.63
N GLU A 77 2.20 3.46 -17.57
CA GLU A 77 3.47 2.74 -17.30
C GLU A 77 4.56 3.64 -16.69
N ASN A 78 4.37 4.96 -16.77
CA ASN A 78 5.28 5.99 -16.29
C ASN A 78 4.73 6.73 -15.05
N ILE A 79 3.52 6.42 -14.59
CA ILE A 79 2.97 6.98 -13.36
C ILE A 79 3.89 6.68 -12.16
N PRO A 80 4.33 5.42 -11.93
CA PRO A 80 5.19 5.10 -10.78
C PRO A 80 6.46 5.97 -10.74
N ALA A 81 7.16 6.08 -11.86
CA ALA A 81 8.40 6.86 -11.96
C ALA A 81 8.17 8.36 -11.67
N ALA A 82 7.03 8.92 -12.11
CA ALA A 82 6.72 10.33 -11.89
C ALA A 82 6.34 10.67 -10.45
N THR A 83 5.73 9.73 -9.73
CA THR A 83 5.10 9.99 -8.42
C THR A 83 5.87 9.41 -7.24
N GLN A 84 6.91 8.62 -7.47
CA GLN A 84 7.68 8.00 -6.40
C GLN A 84 8.51 9.02 -5.63
N LEU A 85 8.17 9.16 -4.34
CA LEU A 85 8.81 10.03 -3.38
C LEU A 85 9.12 9.26 -2.10
N PHE A 86 10.37 9.33 -1.64
CA PHE A 86 10.75 8.78 -0.35
C PHE A 86 10.17 9.63 0.78
N THR A 87 9.71 8.95 1.82
CA THR A 87 9.28 9.59 3.06
C THR A 87 10.39 9.43 4.09
N PRO A 88 11.08 10.52 4.49
CA PRO A 88 12.07 10.47 5.55
C PRO A 88 11.55 9.76 6.79
N GLU A 89 12.42 8.96 7.43
CA GLU A 89 12.08 8.12 8.58
C GLU A 89 11.32 8.89 9.66
N TRP A 90 11.77 10.09 10.04
CA TRP A 90 11.11 10.88 11.06
C TRP A 90 9.67 11.28 10.71
N ILE A 91 9.35 11.46 9.41
CA ILE A 91 8.00 11.77 8.93
C ILE A 91 7.15 10.51 9.02
N VAL A 92 7.69 9.37 8.61
CA VAL A 92 7.01 8.07 8.77
C VAL A 92 6.66 7.84 10.24
N ARG A 93 7.64 8.01 11.13
CA ARG A 93 7.45 7.88 12.57
C ARG A 93 6.38 8.84 13.09
N TYR A 94 6.46 10.11 12.72
CA TYR A 94 5.46 11.11 13.09
C TYR A 94 4.05 10.69 12.67
N MET A 95 3.85 10.27 11.42
CA MET A 95 2.51 9.90 10.93
C MET A 95 1.97 8.66 11.64
N VAL A 96 2.79 7.63 11.84
CA VAL A 96 2.37 6.36 12.48
C VAL A 96 2.13 6.55 13.98
N GLU A 97 3.02 7.24 14.69
CA GLU A 97 2.85 7.51 16.13
C GLU A 97 1.59 8.33 16.41
N ASN A 98 1.29 9.32 15.56
CA ASN A 98 0.10 10.18 15.72
C ASN A 98 -1.18 9.59 15.11
N SER A 99 -1.15 8.38 14.55
CA SER A 99 -2.34 7.66 14.08
C SER A 99 -2.53 6.33 14.83
N LEU A 100 -1.69 5.33 14.55
CA LEU A 100 -1.69 4.03 15.23
C LEU A 100 -1.36 4.18 16.73
N GLY A 101 -0.30 4.92 17.06
CA GLY A 101 0.08 5.15 18.46
C GLY A 101 -0.99 5.92 19.23
N ARG A 102 -1.60 6.92 18.60
CA ARG A 102 -2.75 7.68 19.13
C ARG A 102 -3.92 6.77 19.44
N LEU A 103 -4.34 5.95 18.48
CA LEU A 103 -5.44 5.00 18.64
C LEU A 103 -5.19 4.07 19.82
N TRP A 104 -3.96 3.54 19.95
CA TRP A 104 -3.60 2.67 21.05
C TRP A 104 -3.66 3.39 22.40
N LEU A 105 -3.02 4.56 22.53
CA LEU A 105 -2.98 5.29 23.81
C LEU A 105 -4.35 5.82 24.24
N ASN A 106 -5.23 6.17 23.30
CA ASN A 106 -6.60 6.57 23.61
C ASN A 106 -7.44 5.40 24.18
N ASN A 107 -7.10 4.15 23.84
CA ASN A 107 -7.71 2.96 24.41
C ASN A 107 -6.98 2.46 25.66
N ASN A 108 -5.67 2.73 25.76
CA ASN A 108 -4.79 2.29 26.84
C ASN A 108 -3.98 3.47 27.42
N PRO A 109 -4.61 4.40 28.18
CA PRO A 109 -3.93 5.61 28.67
C PRO A 109 -2.76 5.36 29.63
N ALA A 110 -2.67 4.16 30.21
CA ALA A 110 -1.60 3.76 31.12
C ALA A 110 -0.39 3.12 30.42
N SER A 111 -0.45 2.95 29.09
CA SER A 111 0.61 2.34 28.28
C SER A 111 1.94 3.08 28.42
N HIS A 112 3.03 2.31 28.57
CA HIS A 112 4.38 2.84 28.67
C HIS A 112 4.98 3.19 27.30
N LEU A 113 4.35 2.72 26.20
CA LEU A 113 4.78 2.97 24.83
C LEU A 113 4.84 4.45 24.48
N ARG A 114 4.08 5.29 25.20
CA ARG A 114 4.18 6.75 25.07
C ARG A 114 5.62 7.25 25.15
N SER A 115 6.43 6.68 26.04
CA SER A 115 7.84 7.08 26.24
C SER A 115 8.76 6.71 25.07
N GLN A 116 8.35 5.74 24.25
CA GLN A 116 9.10 5.25 23.09
C GLN A 116 8.75 6.03 21.81
N MET A 117 7.60 6.70 21.78
CA MET A 117 7.11 7.48 20.64
C MET A 117 7.62 8.93 20.70
N ARG A 118 8.78 9.17 20.07
CA ARG A 118 9.50 10.45 20.11
C ARG A 118 8.77 11.60 19.41
N TYR A 119 8.02 11.31 18.35
CA TYR A 119 7.35 12.27 17.47
C TYR A 119 5.86 12.42 17.77
N PHE A 120 5.37 11.74 18.82
CA PHE A 120 4.01 11.85 19.31
C PHE A 120 3.72 13.24 19.88
N VAL A 121 2.61 13.85 19.43
CA VAL A 121 2.16 15.18 19.85
C VAL A 121 1.11 15.06 20.94
N GLU A 122 1.25 15.73 22.09
CA GLU A 122 0.18 15.74 23.09
C GLU A 122 -1.01 16.58 22.63
N THR A 123 -2.21 16.05 22.79
CA THR A 123 -3.47 16.70 22.42
C THR A 123 -4.48 16.56 23.56
N ASP A 124 -5.49 17.43 23.58
CA ASP A 124 -6.61 17.28 24.51
C ASP A 124 -7.36 15.95 24.27
N PRO A 125 -7.98 15.37 25.32
CA PRO A 125 -8.72 14.13 25.19
C PRO A 125 -9.86 14.23 24.17
N GLU A 126 -9.93 13.28 23.24
CA GLU A 126 -10.99 13.19 22.25
C GLU A 126 -12.30 12.68 22.90
N GLN A 127 -13.44 13.25 22.52
CA GLN A 127 -14.75 12.87 23.08
C GLN A 127 -15.32 11.59 22.44
N ASP A 128 -15.03 11.35 21.16
CA ASP A 128 -15.53 10.22 20.38
C ASP A 128 -14.35 9.34 19.92
N ILE A 129 -13.89 8.47 20.83
CA ILE A 129 -12.72 7.60 20.61
C ILE A 129 -13.18 6.28 19.99
N LEU A 130 -12.55 5.89 18.87
CA LEU A 130 -12.68 4.56 18.30
C LEU A 130 -12.20 3.50 19.30
N LYS A 131 -13.11 2.61 19.71
CA LYS A 131 -12.81 1.56 20.69
C LYS A 131 -12.23 0.32 20.02
N VAL A 132 -11.13 -0.17 20.58
CA VAL A 132 -10.43 -1.37 20.15
C VAL A 132 -10.10 -2.19 21.40
N SER A 133 -10.42 -3.48 21.39
CA SER A 133 -10.29 -4.35 22.56
C SER A 133 -9.00 -5.17 22.56
N SER A 134 -8.39 -5.36 21.39
CA SER A 134 -7.16 -6.14 21.22
C SER A 134 -6.32 -5.56 20.07
N PRO A 135 -4.99 -5.64 20.12
CA PRO A 135 -4.13 -5.29 18.99
C PRO A 135 -4.53 -5.99 17.68
N GLU A 136 -5.10 -7.20 17.73
CA GLU A 136 -5.52 -7.97 16.55
C GLU A 136 -6.66 -7.33 15.76
N GLU A 137 -7.47 -6.47 16.39
CA GLU A 137 -8.57 -5.78 15.73
C GLU A 137 -8.07 -4.62 14.84
N ILE A 138 -6.91 -4.04 15.17
CA ILE A 138 -6.40 -2.84 14.51
C ILE A 138 -5.98 -3.16 13.08
N LYS A 139 -6.54 -2.42 12.11
CA LYS A 139 -6.14 -2.52 10.70
C LYS A 139 -5.54 -1.21 10.24
N LEU A 140 -4.29 -1.25 9.82
CA LEU A 140 -3.58 -0.12 9.22
C LEU A 140 -3.37 -0.39 7.74
N ILE A 141 -3.66 0.60 6.89
CA ILE A 141 -3.35 0.54 5.46
C ILE A 141 -2.46 1.69 5.02
N ASP A 142 -1.53 1.37 4.15
CA ASP A 142 -0.87 2.32 3.26
C ASP A 142 -1.37 2.12 1.80
N PRO A 143 -2.30 2.96 1.32
CA PRO A 143 -2.87 2.84 -0.03
C PRO A 143 -1.93 3.24 -1.17
N CYS A 144 -0.72 3.74 -0.88
CA CYS A 144 0.33 4.06 -1.87
C CYS A 144 1.69 3.66 -1.31
N CYS A 145 1.83 2.37 -0.98
CA CYS A 145 2.86 1.93 -0.05
C CYS A 145 4.29 2.04 -0.55
N GLY A 146 4.51 2.15 -1.86
CA GLY A 146 5.83 2.17 -2.45
C GLY A 146 6.63 0.96 -1.97
N SER A 147 7.83 1.21 -1.43
CA SER A 147 8.71 0.19 -0.84
C SER A 147 8.37 -0.17 0.62
N GLY A 148 7.29 0.35 1.19
CA GLY A 148 6.72 -0.14 2.44
C GLY A 148 7.25 0.49 3.73
N HIS A 149 7.96 1.62 3.68
CA HIS A 149 8.57 2.27 4.85
C HIS A 149 7.57 2.55 5.99
N ILE A 150 6.36 3.00 5.65
CA ILE A 150 5.28 3.21 6.63
C ILE A 150 4.86 1.89 7.28
N LEU A 151 4.71 0.82 6.49
CA LEU A 151 4.33 -0.49 6.98
C LEU A 151 5.43 -1.12 7.86
N VAL A 152 6.70 -0.91 7.50
CA VAL A 152 7.87 -1.39 8.24
C VAL A 152 7.93 -0.77 9.63
N TYR A 153 7.76 0.55 9.76
CA TYR A 153 7.71 1.18 11.09
C TYR A 153 6.43 0.84 11.86
N ALA A 154 5.28 0.75 11.16
CA ALA A 154 4.04 0.31 11.79
C ALA A 154 4.14 -1.13 12.34
N PHE A 155 4.90 -2.02 11.69
CA PHE A 155 5.22 -3.35 12.20
C PHE A 155 5.95 -3.26 13.54
N ASP A 156 6.99 -2.42 13.64
CA ASP A 156 7.75 -2.27 14.88
C ASP A 156 6.88 -1.73 16.02
N LEU A 157 6.04 -0.72 15.75
CA LEU A 157 5.14 -0.17 16.77
C LEU A 157 4.07 -1.19 17.20
N LEU A 158 3.46 -1.91 16.24
CA LEU A 158 2.53 -3.00 16.56
C LEU A 158 3.22 -4.08 17.38
N PHE A 159 4.47 -4.44 17.07
CA PHE A 159 5.21 -5.43 17.83
C PHE A 159 5.30 -5.03 19.31
N SER A 160 5.69 -3.78 19.59
CA SER A 160 5.73 -3.26 20.96
C SER A 160 4.34 -3.24 21.63
N ILE A 161 3.28 -2.94 20.87
CA ILE A 161 1.89 -3.00 21.35
C ILE A 161 1.51 -4.42 21.78
N TYR A 162 1.73 -5.42 20.92
CA TYR A 162 1.45 -6.81 21.25
C TYR A 162 2.29 -7.31 22.42
N GLU A 163 3.56 -6.90 22.51
CA GLU A 163 4.44 -7.29 23.62
C GLU A 163 3.97 -6.69 24.96
N GLU A 164 3.50 -5.44 24.97
CA GLU A 164 2.91 -4.80 26.15
C GLU A 164 1.64 -5.53 26.63
N GLU A 165 0.82 -6.02 25.69
CA GLU A 165 -0.36 -6.84 25.97
C GLU A 165 -0.05 -8.29 26.37
N GLY A 166 1.24 -8.66 26.44
CA GLY A 166 1.70 -9.95 26.95
C GLY A 166 1.73 -11.10 25.95
N PHE A 167 1.64 -10.82 24.64
CA PHE A 167 1.79 -11.83 23.60
C PHE A 167 3.24 -12.33 23.52
N SER A 168 3.43 -13.58 23.09
CA SER A 168 4.76 -14.17 22.93
C SER A 168 5.51 -13.53 21.75
N PRO A 169 6.74 -13.02 21.93
CA PRO A 169 7.52 -12.41 20.84
C PRO A 169 7.63 -13.23 19.56
N ARG A 170 7.54 -14.56 19.65
CA ARG A 170 7.58 -15.47 18.48
C ARG A 170 6.29 -15.52 17.68
N GLU A 171 5.13 -15.26 18.30
CA GLU A 171 3.83 -15.32 17.63
C GLU A 171 3.42 -13.97 17.03
N ILE A 172 3.90 -12.87 17.62
CA ILE A 172 3.58 -11.50 17.23
C ILE A 172 3.76 -11.24 15.72
N PRO A 173 4.90 -11.60 15.07
CA PRO A 173 5.07 -11.35 13.64
C PRO A 173 3.96 -11.96 12.77
N ARG A 174 3.50 -13.16 13.14
CA ARG A 174 2.44 -13.88 12.43
C ARG A 174 1.10 -13.18 12.57
N LEU A 175 0.79 -12.69 13.76
CA LEU A 175 -0.43 -11.93 14.04
C LEU A 175 -0.43 -10.60 13.28
N ILE A 176 0.69 -9.87 13.30
CA ILE A 176 0.82 -8.59 12.59
C ILE A 176 0.61 -8.75 11.08
N LEU A 177 1.30 -9.70 10.45
CA LEU A 177 1.19 -9.93 9.00
C LEU A 177 -0.21 -10.41 8.60
N LYS A 178 -0.88 -11.19 9.45
CA LYS A 178 -2.22 -11.74 9.16
C LYS A 178 -3.32 -10.70 9.37
N ASN A 179 -3.27 -9.96 10.46
CA ASN A 179 -4.42 -9.20 10.96
C ASN A 179 -4.31 -7.70 10.64
N ASN A 180 -3.11 -7.12 10.76
CA ASN A 180 -2.96 -5.70 11.00
C ASN A 180 -2.57 -4.86 9.77
N LEU A 181 -1.49 -5.22 9.08
CA LEU A 181 -0.87 -4.34 8.09
C LEU A 181 -1.36 -4.66 6.69
N TYR A 182 -1.72 -3.63 5.92
CA TYR A 182 -2.15 -3.75 4.52
C TYR A 182 -1.45 -2.72 3.65
N GLY A 183 -1.03 -3.12 2.45
CA GLY A 183 -0.38 -2.23 1.48
C GLY A 183 -0.98 -2.34 0.09
N ILE A 184 -1.10 -1.22 -0.62
CA ILE A 184 -1.49 -1.18 -2.02
C ILE A 184 -0.49 -0.31 -2.78
N ASP A 185 0.00 -0.81 -3.91
CA ASP A 185 0.71 0.00 -4.90
C ASP A 185 0.27 -0.34 -6.33
N ILE A 186 0.49 0.55 -7.28
CA ILE A 186 0.28 0.27 -8.72
C ILE A 186 1.52 -0.35 -9.36
N ASP A 187 2.69 -0.25 -8.74
CA ASP A 187 3.94 -0.83 -9.20
C ASP A 187 4.18 -2.20 -8.58
N ASN A 188 4.34 -3.22 -9.42
CA ASN A 188 4.59 -4.60 -9.01
C ASN A 188 5.89 -4.71 -8.20
N ARG A 189 6.93 -4.00 -8.64
CA ARG A 189 8.25 -4.07 -7.99
C ARG A 189 8.18 -3.42 -6.63
N ALA A 190 7.60 -2.22 -6.53
CA ALA A 190 7.43 -1.53 -5.25
C ALA A 190 6.66 -2.39 -4.22
N ALA A 191 5.50 -2.92 -4.60
CA ALA A 191 4.71 -3.82 -3.75
C ALA A 191 5.49 -5.07 -3.32
N SER A 192 6.27 -5.67 -4.23
CA SER A 192 7.11 -6.84 -3.93
C SER A 192 8.21 -6.50 -2.91
N LEU A 193 8.79 -5.30 -3.01
CA LEU A 193 9.80 -4.82 -2.05
C LEU A 193 9.19 -4.52 -0.69
N ALA A 194 7.99 -3.93 -0.65
CA ALA A 194 7.26 -3.72 0.61
C ALA A 194 6.94 -5.06 1.30
N ALA A 195 6.45 -6.05 0.55
CA ALA A 195 6.23 -7.40 1.07
C ALA A 195 7.55 -8.06 1.54
N PHE A 196 8.63 -7.88 0.80
CA PHE A 196 9.95 -8.37 1.20
C PHE A 196 10.41 -7.75 2.52
N ALA A 197 10.30 -6.42 2.64
CA ALA A 197 10.72 -5.70 3.84
C ALA A 197 9.95 -6.15 5.08
N LEU A 198 8.63 -6.30 4.97
CA LEU A 198 7.79 -6.86 6.05
C LEU A 198 8.18 -8.29 6.41
N THR A 199 8.50 -9.12 5.41
CA THR A 199 8.95 -10.49 5.64
C THR A 199 10.29 -10.53 6.38
N MET A 200 11.23 -9.63 6.05
CA MET A 200 12.51 -9.54 6.74
C MET A 200 12.36 -9.05 8.18
N LYS A 201 11.50 -8.06 8.43
CA LYS A 201 11.13 -7.63 9.79
C LYS A 201 10.54 -8.77 10.61
N ALA A 202 9.66 -9.57 10.00
CA ALA A 202 9.11 -10.74 10.65
C ALA A 202 10.17 -11.82 10.92
N LEU A 203 11.08 -12.06 9.96
CA LEU A 203 12.16 -13.05 10.05
C LEU A 203 13.17 -12.70 11.15
N GLU A 204 13.43 -11.41 11.37
CA GLU A 204 14.29 -10.92 12.44
C GLU A 204 13.81 -11.40 13.82
N LYS A 205 12.48 -11.53 14.01
CA LYS A 205 11.84 -11.90 15.28
C LYS A 205 11.41 -13.37 15.33
N ASP A 206 10.97 -13.95 14.22
CA ASP A 206 10.58 -15.36 14.08
C ASP A 206 11.27 -16.01 12.88
N ARG A 207 12.32 -16.82 13.14
CA ARG A 207 13.04 -17.57 12.11
C ARG A 207 12.16 -18.59 11.37
N GLY A 208 11.06 -19.04 11.99
CA GLY A 208 10.12 -20.00 11.42
C GLY A 208 9.06 -19.38 10.52
N ILE A 209 9.13 -18.07 10.23
CA ILE A 209 8.10 -17.36 9.48
C ILE A 209 7.98 -17.85 8.03
N LEU A 210 9.10 -18.28 7.44
CA LEU A 210 9.14 -18.76 6.05
C LEU A 210 8.43 -20.10 5.89
N GLU A 211 8.51 -20.98 6.90
CA GLU A 211 7.76 -22.25 6.90
C GLU A 211 6.30 -22.09 7.33
N ALA A 212 5.95 -20.98 7.99
CA ALA A 212 4.59 -20.73 8.47
C ALA A 212 3.56 -20.51 7.33
N GLY A 213 4.03 -20.20 6.12
CA GLY A 213 3.17 -19.96 4.95
C GLY A 213 2.32 -18.69 5.05
N ILE A 214 2.69 -17.76 5.95
CA ILE A 214 2.02 -16.47 6.11
C ILE A 214 2.70 -15.47 5.19
N LEU A 215 1.90 -14.82 4.35
CA LEU A 215 2.37 -13.78 3.44
C LEU A 215 1.95 -12.40 3.96
N PRO A 216 2.77 -11.36 3.78
CA PRO A 216 2.36 -9.99 4.02
C PRO A 216 1.13 -9.64 3.17
N ASN A 217 0.19 -8.93 3.76
CA ASN A 217 -0.99 -8.43 3.06
C ASN A 217 -0.62 -7.18 2.22
N VAL A 218 0.22 -7.33 1.21
CA VAL A 218 0.59 -6.27 0.27
C VAL A 218 0.23 -6.69 -1.14
N ILE A 219 -0.50 -5.85 -1.87
CA ILE A 219 -0.91 -6.14 -3.24
C ILE A 219 -0.40 -5.08 -4.21
N SER A 220 -0.12 -5.50 -5.44
CA SER A 220 -0.06 -4.59 -6.57
C SER A 220 -1.33 -4.68 -7.38
N LEU A 221 -2.01 -3.55 -7.62
CA LEU A 221 -3.21 -3.53 -8.43
C LEU A 221 -2.90 -3.87 -9.89
N GLN A 222 -3.62 -4.81 -10.46
CA GLN A 222 -3.54 -5.23 -11.85
C GLN A 222 -4.79 -4.82 -12.61
N ASN A 223 -4.63 -4.53 -13.90
CA ASN A 223 -5.75 -4.36 -14.81
C ASN A 223 -6.45 -5.71 -14.97
N VAL A 224 -7.76 -5.76 -14.68
CA VAL A 224 -8.54 -6.98 -14.76
C VAL A 224 -9.89 -6.67 -15.40
N GLU A 225 -10.26 -7.47 -16.40
CA GLU A 225 -11.60 -7.46 -16.98
C GLU A 225 -12.40 -8.64 -16.42
N VAL A 226 -13.46 -8.34 -15.69
CA VAL A 226 -14.33 -9.35 -15.08
C VAL A 226 -15.55 -9.55 -15.97
N ASP A 227 -15.74 -10.77 -16.46
CA ASP A 227 -17.03 -11.18 -17.03
C ASP A 227 -17.98 -11.54 -15.88
N SER A 228 -18.87 -10.62 -15.52
CA SER A 228 -19.88 -10.82 -14.49
C SER A 228 -21.13 -11.54 -14.99
N THR A 229 -21.17 -11.98 -16.26
CA THR A 229 -22.33 -12.65 -16.84
C THR A 229 -22.65 -13.94 -16.10
N GLY A 230 -23.84 -14.03 -15.52
CA GLY A 230 -24.29 -15.20 -14.75
C GLY A 230 -23.85 -15.21 -13.29
N LEU A 231 -23.04 -14.24 -12.83
CA LEU A 231 -22.74 -14.04 -11.42
C LEU A 231 -23.89 -13.27 -10.74
N LYS A 232 -24.28 -13.72 -9.55
CA LYS A 232 -25.23 -12.97 -8.70
C LYS A 232 -24.46 -11.93 -7.90
N VAL A 233 -24.25 -10.76 -8.50
CA VAL A 233 -23.57 -9.62 -7.88
C VAL A 233 -24.48 -8.41 -7.81
N SER A 234 -24.30 -7.57 -6.79
CA SER A 234 -24.95 -6.28 -6.63
C SER A 234 -24.57 -5.31 -7.75
N ALA A 235 -25.40 -4.29 -7.96
CA ALA A 235 -25.11 -3.24 -8.92
C ALA A 235 -23.84 -2.46 -8.52
N GLU A 236 -23.61 -2.30 -7.22
CA GLU A 236 -22.46 -1.66 -6.62
C GLU A 236 -21.17 -2.44 -6.92
N LEU A 237 -21.14 -3.75 -6.64
CA LEU A 237 -19.99 -4.60 -6.94
C LEU A 237 -19.71 -4.67 -8.44
N SER A 238 -20.76 -4.80 -9.26
CA SER A 238 -20.62 -4.78 -10.72
C SER A 238 -20.07 -3.45 -11.24
N ALA A 239 -20.40 -2.32 -10.61
CA ALA A 239 -19.86 -1.02 -10.97
C ALA A 239 -18.37 -0.91 -10.60
N SER A 240 -17.95 -1.46 -9.45
CA SER A 240 -16.54 -1.51 -9.06
C SER A 240 -15.70 -2.37 -10.02
N PHE A 241 -16.22 -3.51 -10.49
CA PHE A 241 -15.55 -4.32 -11.52
C PHE A 241 -15.25 -3.54 -12.80
N ALA A 242 -16.15 -2.65 -13.23
CA ALA A 242 -15.96 -1.87 -14.45
C ALA A 242 -14.74 -0.93 -14.40
N TYR A 243 -14.26 -0.56 -13.21
CA TYR A 243 -13.05 0.26 -13.04
C TYR A 243 -11.76 -0.55 -13.01
N LEU A 244 -11.81 -1.86 -12.72
CA LEU A 244 -10.61 -2.70 -12.57
C LEU A 244 -9.80 -2.84 -13.86
N LYS A 245 -10.40 -2.64 -15.03
CA LYS A 245 -9.68 -2.62 -16.31
C LYS A 245 -8.65 -1.50 -16.43
N ASP A 246 -8.78 -0.44 -15.62
CA ASP A 246 -7.88 0.71 -15.57
C ASP A 246 -7.19 0.83 -14.19
N ALA A 247 -7.07 -0.28 -13.44
CA ALA A 247 -6.57 -0.29 -12.08
C ALA A 247 -5.12 0.21 -11.93
N LYS A 248 -4.24 -0.06 -12.90
CA LYS A 248 -2.86 0.47 -12.93
C LYS A 248 -2.80 1.99 -13.09
N ASN A 249 -3.87 2.60 -13.60
CA ASN A 249 -3.96 4.04 -13.82
C ASN A 249 -4.69 4.76 -12.68
N LEU A 250 -5.77 4.16 -12.18
CA LEU A 250 -6.59 4.71 -11.09
C LEU A 250 -5.99 4.40 -9.71
N GLY A 251 -5.29 3.28 -9.58
CA GLY A 251 -4.74 2.80 -8.32
C GLY A 251 -5.80 2.66 -7.24
N SER A 252 -5.46 3.09 -6.03
CA SER A 252 -6.37 3.03 -4.89
C SER A 252 -7.62 3.93 -5.01
N LEU A 253 -7.71 4.76 -6.05
CA LEU A 253 -8.88 5.61 -6.28
C LEU A 253 -10.10 4.85 -6.82
N ILE A 254 -9.96 3.57 -7.16
CA ILE A 254 -11.09 2.74 -7.59
C ILE A 254 -12.21 2.81 -6.52
N PRO A 255 -13.45 3.17 -6.92
CA PRO A 255 -14.54 3.36 -5.97
C PRO A 255 -15.10 2.03 -5.51
N VAL A 256 -15.30 1.91 -4.20
CA VAL A 256 -15.88 0.74 -3.54
C VAL A 256 -16.90 1.21 -2.52
N SER A 257 -18.13 0.72 -2.60
CA SER A 257 -19.19 1.09 -1.67
C SER A 257 -18.96 0.48 -0.28
N GLN A 258 -19.48 1.12 0.77
CA GLN A 258 -19.19 0.74 2.16
C GLN A 258 -19.69 -0.66 2.56
N ASN A 259 -20.72 -1.17 1.89
CA ASN A 259 -21.41 -2.40 2.30
C ASN A 259 -21.07 -3.62 1.44
N ILE A 260 -20.07 -3.56 0.55
CA ILE A 260 -19.79 -4.67 -0.39
C ILE A 260 -18.87 -5.74 0.20
N LEU A 261 -18.16 -5.45 1.29
CA LEU A 261 -17.17 -6.36 1.86
C LEU A 261 -17.76 -7.76 2.21
N PRO A 262 -18.95 -7.88 2.84
CA PRO A 262 -19.56 -9.19 3.08
C PRO A 262 -19.88 -9.95 1.79
N GLU A 263 -20.30 -9.24 0.74
CA GLU A 263 -20.58 -9.82 -0.57
C GLU A 263 -19.30 -10.34 -1.24
N ILE A 264 -18.21 -9.55 -1.20
CA ILE A 264 -16.89 -9.99 -1.69
C ILE A 264 -16.45 -11.26 -0.98
N GLN A 265 -16.55 -11.30 0.36
CA GLN A 265 -16.12 -12.44 1.15
C GLN A 265 -16.95 -13.68 0.86
N ALA A 266 -18.28 -13.54 0.74
CA ALA A 266 -19.17 -14.64 0.37
C ALA A 266 -18.80 -15.23 -1.00
N LEU A 267 -18.55 -14.39 -2.00
CA LEU A 267 -18.13 -14.84 -3.33
C LEU A 267 -16.78 -15.57 -3.27
N LYS A 268 -15.78 -15.02 -2.56
CA LYS A 268 -14.46 -15.66 -2.41
C LYS A 268 -14.57 -17.08 -1.84
N GLU A 269 -15.41 -17.27 -0.82
CA GLU A 269 -15.64 -18.60 -0.22
C GLU A 269 -16.40 -19.54 -1.16
N GLU A 270 -17.41 -19.04 -1.90
CA GLU A 270 -18.12 -19.81 -2.93
C GLU A 270 -17.16 -20.34 -4.00
N PHE A 271 -16.28 -19.48 -4.53
CA PHE A 271 -15.31 -19.88 -5.55
C PHE A 271 -14.24 -20.83 -5.01
N ARG A 272 -13.82 -20.66 -3.75
CA ARG A 272 -12.87 -21.58 -3.12
C ARG A 272 -13.45 -22.99 -2.96
N ALA A 273 -14.76 -23.11 -2.76
CA ALA A 273 -15.45 -24.38 -2.59
C ALA A 273 -15.78 -25.11 -3.91
N ALA A 274 -15.70 -24.42 -5.05
CA ALA A 274 -16.04 -24.94 -6.37
C ALA A 274 -14.78 -25.23 -7.22
N PRO A 275 -14.16 -26.42 -7.08
CA PRO A 275 -12.96 -26.75 -7.85
C PRO A 275 -13.25 -26.71 -9.37
N SER A 276 -12.34 -26.11 -10.12
CA SER A 276 -12.43 -26.02 -11.57
C SER A 276 -12.31 -27.41 -12.23
N SER A 277 -13.11 -27.64 -13.27
CA SER A 277 -13.08 -28.88 -14.06
C SER A 277 -12.18 -28.79 -15.30
N ASP A 278 -11.83 -27.56 -15.73
CA ASP A 278 -11.01 -27.29 -16.92
C ASP A 278 -10.21 -25.98 -16.80
N LEU A 279 -9.23 -25.81 -17.70
CA LEU A 279 -8.29 -24.67 -17.71
C LEU A 279 -8.97 -23.31 -17.90
N ASN A 280 -10.00 -23.23 -18.74
CA ASN A 280 -10.72 -21.98 -19.01
C ASN A 280 -11.52 -21.53 -17.78
N THR A 281 -12.10 -22.49 -17.06
CA THR A 281 -12.79 -22.24 -15.79
C THR A 281 -11.80 -21.79 -14.72
N GLN A 282 -10.60 -22.37 -14.67
CA GLN A 282 -9.54 -21.94 -13.75
C GLN A 282 -9.11 -20.50 -14.02
N GLU A 283 -8.84 -20.14 -15.28
CA GLU A 283 -8.41 -18.78 -15.65
C GLU A 283 -9.46 -17.71 -15.27
N LYS A 284 -10.74 -18.02 -15.49
CA LYS A 284 -11.85 -17.16 -15.04
C LYS A 284 -11.92 -17.03 -13.52
N GLN A 285 -11.73 -18.14 -12.80
CA GLN A 285 -11.69 -18.14 -11.33
C GLN A 285 -10.51 -17.33 -10.79
N ASP A 286 -9.34 -17.45 -11.40
CA ASP A 286 -8.14 -16.70 -11.02
C ASP A 286 -8.34 -15.19 -11.26
N THR A 287 -8.90 -14.83 -12.41
CA THR A 287 -9.27 -13.45 -12.78
C THR A 287 -10.25 -12.85 -11.78
N LEU A 288 -11.30 -13.60 -11.42
CA LEU A 288 -12.30 -13.14 -10.46
C LEU A 288 -11.73 -13.06 -9.04
N SER A 289 -10.92 -14.02 -8.63
CA SER A 289 -10.23 -14.03 -7.33
C SER A 289 -9.31 -12.81 -7.17
N LEU A 290 -8.56 -12.48 -8.22
CA LEU A 290 -7.73 -11.28 -8.27
C LEU A 290 -8.59 -10.02 -8.16
N ALA A 291 -9.68 -9.92 -8.92
CA ALA A 291 -10.59 -8.79 -8.86
C ALA A 291 -11.21 -8.59 -7.46
N LEU A 292 -11.74 -9.66 -6.86
CA LEU A 292 -12.33 -9.64 -5.52
C LEU A 292 -11.31 -9.25 -4.45
N THR A 293 -10.07 -9.76 -4.55
CA THR A 293 -9.00 -9.42 -3.62
C THR A 293 -8.61 -7.95 -3.72
N GLN A 294 -8.49 -7.39 -4.93
CA GLN A 294 -8.24 -5.97 -5.12
C GLN A 294 -9.34 -5.11 -4.51
N LEU A 295 -10.61 -5.47 -4.72
CA LEU A 295 -11.75 -4.73 -4.14
C LEU A 295 -11.86 -4.87 -2.62
N GLU A 296 -11.48 -6.02 -2.04
CA GLU A 296 -11.43 -6.22 -0.59
C GLU A 296 -10.45 -5.25 0.08
N TYR A 297 -9.29 -5.05 -0.55
CA TYR A 297 -8.29 -4.10 -0.06
C TYR A 297 -8.75 -2.65 -0.16
N LEU A 298 -9.54 -2.34 -1.18
CA LEU A 298 -10.11 -1.01 -1.43
C LEU A 298 -11.40 -0.74 -0.65
N SER A 299 -11.92 -1.75 0.06
CA SER A 299 -13.12 -1.64 0.89
C SER A 299 -12.82 -0.92 2.22
N PRO A 300 -13.76 -0.10 2.73
CA PRO A 300 -13.57 0.66 3.95
C PRO A 300 -13.61 -0.24 5.19
N ARG A 301 -12.45 -0.42 5.84
CA ARG A 301 -12.31 -1.29 7.03
C ARG A 301 -11.11 -0.96 7.91
N TYR A 302 -10.43 0.17 7.65
CA TYR A 302 -9.15 0.48 8.28
C TYR A 302 -9.30 1.47 9.42
N HIS A 303 -8.66 1.18 10.55
CA HIS A 303 -8.65 2.03 11.74
C HIS A 303 -7.64 3.17 11.58
N CYS A 304 -6.56 2.90 10.86
CA CYS A 304 -5.55 3.89 10.51
C CYS A 304 -5.27 3.81 9.01
N VAL A 305 -5.32 4.94 8.32
CA VAL A 305 -4.86 5.08 6.94
C VAL A 305 -3.64 5.99 6.98
N VAL A 306 -2.48 5.48 6.59
CA VAL A 306 -1.21 6.22 6.68
C VAL A 306 -0.47 6.12 5.35
N THR A 307 -0.20 7.26 4.70
CA THR A 307 0.38 7.25 3.34
C THR A 307 1.12 8.53 2.99
N ASN A 308 2.08 8.40 2.07
CA ASN A 308 2.60 9.49 1.26
C ASN A 308 2.01 9.37 -0.15
N PRO A 309 0.91 10.09 -0.46
CA PRO A 309 0.20 9.89 -1.72
C PRO A 309 1.00 10.41 -2.92
N PRO A 310 0.65 9.99 -4.15
CA PRO A 310 1.29 10.50 -5.36
C PRO A 310 1.00 11.99 -5.57
N TYR A 311 2.03 12.74 -6.00
CA TYR A 311 1.92 14.17 -6.32
C TYR A 311 1.85 14.37 -7.82
N MET A 312 0.68 14.77 -8.33
CA MET A 312 0.48 14.99 -9.76
C MET A 312 -0.67 15.97 -9.98
N GLY A 313 -0.31 17.21 -10.29
CA GLY A 313 -1.28 18.22 -10.66
C GLY A 313 -2.04 17.85 -11.94
N GLY A 314 -3.23 18.41 -12.15
CA GLY A 314 -4.11 18.07 -13.28
C GLY A 314 -3.48 18.20 -14.69
N LYS A 315 -2.36 18.91 -14.84
CA LYS A 315 -1.59 18.95 -16.10
C LYS A 315 -0.76 17.69 -16.36
N GLY A 316 -0.40 16.91 -15.34
CA GLY A 316 0.31 15.63 -15.49
C GLY A 316 -0.61 14.46 -15.83
N MET A 317 -1.87 14.52 -15.37
CA MET A 317 -2.85 13.45 -15.55
C MET A 317 -3.18 13.21 -17.03
N ASN A 318 -3.23 11.92 -17.42
CA ASN A 318 -3.75 11.50 -18.71
C ASN A 318 -5.28 11.70 -18.81
N PRO A 319 -5.88 11.61 -20.03
CA PRO A 319 -7.31 11.87 -20.21
C PRO A 319 -8.25 10.99 -19.39
N SER A 320 -7.93 9.70 -19.21
CA SER A 320 -8.76 8.77 -18.42
C SER A 320 -8.77 9.19 -16.95
N LEU A 321 -7.60 9.29 -16.32
CA LEU A 321 -7.44 9.66 -14.92
C LEU A 321 -8.00 11.06 -14.65
N GLY A 322 -7.69 12.03 -15.52
CA GLY A 322 -8.17 13.39 -15.39
C GLY A 322 -9.70 13.52 -15.52
N SER A 323 -10.35 12.69 -16.33
CA SER A 323 -11.81 12.68 -16.45
C SER A 323 -12.47 12.00 -15.25
N PHE A 324 -11.87 10.90 -14.78
CA PHE A 324 -12.29 10.20 -13.56
C PHE A 324 -12.25 11.12 -12.35
N VAL A 325 -11.09 11.75 -12.09
CA VAL A 325 -10.87 12.64 -10.94
C VAL A 325 -11.82 13.84 -10.97
N LYS A 326 -12.06 14.45 -12.15
CA LYS A 326 -13.03 15.56 -12.28
C LYS A 326 -14.47 15.14 -11.94
N LYS A 327 -14.82 13.88 -12.22
CA LYS A 327 -16.17 13.35 -12.01
C LYS A 327 -16.37 12.91 -10.56
N GLN A 328 -15.43 12.14 -10.01
CA GLN A 328 -15.57 11.51 -8.68
C GLN A 328 -15.11 12.43 -7.54
N TYR A 329 -14.10 13.27 -7.80
CA TYR A 329 -13.45 14.11 -6.78
C TYR A 329 -13.43 15.59 -7.19
N PRO A 330 -14.59 16.21 -7.47
CA PRO A 330 -14.66 17.54 -8.08
C PRO A 330 -14.06 18.66 -7.23
N ASP A 331 -13.95 18.46 -5.91
CA ASP A 331 -13.48 19.44 -4.93
C ASP A 331 -11.98 19.33 -4.61
N SER A 332 -11.35 18.19 -4.91
CA SER A 332 -9.90 17.95 -4.73
C SER A 332 -9.13 17.70 -6.02
N LYS A 333 -9.80 17.65 -7.18
CA LYS A 333 -9.27 17.34 -8.53
C LYS A 333 -8.01 18.07 -9.01
N SER A 334 -7.57 19.09 -8.28
CA SER A 334 -6.44 19.94 -8.65
C SER A 334 -5.11 19.17 -8.62
N ASP A 335 -4.96 18.22 -7.70
CA ASP A 335 -3.77 17.36 -7.56
C ASP A 335 -4.15 16.01 -6.94
N LEU A 336 -3.44 14.93 -7.28
CA LEU A 336 -3.69 13.61 -6.72
C LEU A 336 -3.53 13.56 -5.20
N PHE A 337 -2.58 14.28 -4.60
CA PHE A 337 -2.42 14.24 -3.13
C PHE A 337 -3.72 14.65 -2.42
N ALA A 338 -4.41 15.65 -2.96
CA ALA A 338 -5.67 16.16 -2.42
C ALA A 338 -6.82 15.17 -2.64
N VAL A 339 -6.85 14.49 -3.79
CA VAL A 339 -7.79 13.39 -4.05
C VAL A 339 -7.60 12.26 -3.04
N PHE A 340 -6.36 11.94 -2.72
CA PHE A 340 -6.02 10.93 -1.73
C PHE A 340 -6.37 11.32 -0.29
N MET A 341 -6.53 12.60 0.03
CA MET A 341 -7.10 13.01 1.32
C MET A 341 -8.53 12.52 1.46
N GLU A 342 -9.36 12.72 0.42
CA GLU A 342 -10.74 12.21 0.40
C GLU A 342 -10.74 10.68 0.37
N LYS A 343 -9.91 10.05 -0.48
CA LYS A 343 -9.82 8.59 -0.54
C LYS A 343 -9.37 7.97 0.79
N GLY A 344 -8.46 8.62 1.51
CA GLY A 344 -8.00 8.18 2.81
C GLY A 344 -9.12 8.16 3.84
N LEU A 345 -9.95 9.20 3.88
CA LEU A 345 -11.16 9.24 4.69
C LEU A 345 -12.18 8.17 4.27
N GLU A 346 -12.33 7.93 2.96
CA GLU A 346 -13.22 6.89 2.43
C GLU A 346 -12.79 5.48 2.81
N LEU A 347 -11.49 5.19 2.96
CA LEU A 347 -10.96 3.89 3.38
C LEU A 347 -11.07 3.66 4.90
N SER A 348 -11.08 4.76 5.66
CA SER A 348 -11.12 4.72 7.11
C SER A 348 -12.50 4.31 7.61
N VAL A 349 -12.52 3.56 8.72
CA VAL A 349 -13.73 3.44 9.53
C VAL A 349 -14.10 4.81 10.11
N ARG A 350 -15.37 4.98 10.48
CA ARG A 350 -15.81 6.15 11.22
C ARG A 350 -14.95 6.29 12.49
N THR A 351 -14.54 7.53 12.80
CA THR A 351 -13.61 7.89 13.90
C THR A 351 -12.22 7.24 13.84
N GLY A 352 -11.82 6.65 12.70
CA GLY A 352 -10.45 6.24 12.45
C GLY A 352 -9.50 7.43 12.18
N TYR A 353 -8.22 7.13 12.10
CA TYR A 353 -7.16 8.13 11.92
C TYR A 353 -6.61 8.13 10.50
N LEU A 354 -6.41 9.34 9.94
CA LEU A 354 -5.74 9.56 8.67
C LEU A 354 -4.42 10.32 8.91
N GLY A 355 -3.29 9.67 8.61
CA GLY A 355 -1.95 10.26 8.65
C GLY A 355 -1.38 10.42 7.24
N MET A 356 -1.19 11.65 6.77
CA MET A 356 -0.66 11.89 5.43
C MET A 356 0.33 13.04 5.38
N ILE A 357 1.37 12.88 4.55
CA ILE A 357 2.19 13.99 4.11
C ILE A 357 1.61 14.54 2.80
N ASN A 358 1.36 15.85 2.76
CA ASN A 358 0.72 16.52 1.63
C ASN A 358 1.44 17.83 1.31
N GLN A 359 1.27 18.34 0.10
CA GLN A 359 1.83 19.65 -0.26
C GLN A 359 1.04 20.79 0.40
N GLN A 360 1.72 21.70 1.09
CA GLN A 360 1.14 22.82 1.81
C GLN A 360 0.16 23.70 1.00
N SER A 361 0.25 23.66 -0.33
CA SER A 361 -0.61 24.42 -1.26
C SER A 361 -2.11 24.29 -0.99
N TRP A 362 -2.57 23.14 -0.49
CA TRP A 362 -3.99 22.92 -0.19
C TRP A 362 -4.54 23.81 0.94
N MET A 363 -3.67 24.28 1.84
CA MET A 363 -4.09 25.10 2.98
C MET A 363 -4.48 26.52 2.57
N PHE A 364 -4.00 27.04 1.43
CA PHE A 364 -4.15 28.45 1.09
C PHE A 364 -4.62 28.75 -0.33
N LEU A 365 -4.45 27.84 -1.30
CA LEU A 365 -4.96 28.11 -2.66
C LEU A 365 -6.49 28.04 -2.72
N SER A 366 -7.09 28.93 -3.51
CA SER A 366 -8.55 28.99 -3.72
C SER A 366 -9.10 27.74 -4.40
N SER A 367 -8.28 27.02 -5.19
CA SER A 367 -8.64 25.77 -5.84
C SER A 367 -8.99 24.63 -4.85
N TYR A 368 -8.64 24.78 -3.57
CA TYR A 368 -8.90 23.81 -2.51
C TYR A 368 -9.89 24.31 -1.46
N GLU A 369 -10.54 25.46 -1.66
CA GLU A 369 -11.48 26.02 -0.68
C GLU A 369 -12.66 25.07 -0.40
N LYS A 370 -13.21 24.45 -1.45
CA LYS A 370 -14.29 23.47 -1.30
C LYS A 370 -13.83 22.23 -0.54
N LEU A 371 -12.62 21.74 -0.81
CA LEU A 371 -12.03 20.62 -0.08
C LEU A 371 -11.89 20.95 1.41
N ARG A 372 -11.33 22.13 1.75
CA ARG A 372 -11.18 22.57 3.16
C ARG A 372 -12.50 22.67 3.91
N ASN A 373 -13.60 23.01 3.23
CA ASN A 373 -14.92 23.06 3.85
C ASN A 373 -15.58 21.67 3.96
N LYS A 374 -15.11 20.69 3.20
CA LYS A 374 -15.68 19.35 3.12
C LYS A 374 -15.10 18.41 4.19
N ILE A 375 -13.79 18.51 4.46
CA ILE A 375 -13.06 17.59 5.35
C ILE A 375 -12.98 18.07 6.78
#